data_AF-A0A1Y2B9M2-F1
#
_entry.id   AF-A0A1Y2B9M2-F1
#
_cell.length_a   1.000
_cell.length_b   1.000
_cell.length_c   1.000
_cell.angle_alpha   90.00
_cell.angle_beta   90.00
_cell.angle_gamma   90.00
#
_symmetry.space_group_name_H-M   'P 1'
#
loop_
_entity.id
_entity.type
_entity.pdbx_description
1 polymer ?
#
loop_
_entity_poly.entity_id
_entity_poly.type
_entity_poly.pdbx_seq_one_letter_code
_entity_poly.pdbx_strand_id
1 'polypeptide(L)'
;MADTQEQPPVVVTDPAPLDTADVKAASIEAAPSSATLCVPEAADIPTPIEQPEQREQTAIEESKQSAAVTETLNNWFQTFDQPTILAQFQNYAAYTSPSTESSAKKFVSQMLDALVTESFTRGGGAVARTAMLFPELVKGLVVSVDDVQECIKSFTKRHILPPATATPQTNKYFGIFYGVVYADLPSSFSLPFLQTLLTPLTESDDGDLSILKILSQVLGTVQVMYGDEKLVSVYKEFGCPLKSFWKVEKAGKKGEVDEAVLNFLEGASLECLVPLQ
;
A
#
# COMPACT_ATOMS: atom_id res chain seq x y z
N MET A 1 12.84 58.65 -17.79
CA MET A 1 13.14 59.36 -16.53
C MET A 1 12.34 58.65 -15.45
N ALA A 2 13.04 58.11 -14.44
CA ALA A 2 12.57 57.60 -13.14
C ALA A 2 11.51 56.45 -13.17
N ASP A 3 11.59 55.35 -12.41
CA ASP A 3 12.53 54.91 -11.37
C ASP A 3 12.49 53.37 -11.32
N THR A 4 13.67 52.74 -11.27
CA THR A 4 13.86 51.32 -11.02
C THR A 4 14.21 51.18 -9.54
N GLN A 5 13.38 50.50 -8.75
CA GLN A 5 13.76 50.11 -7.38
C GLN A 5 14.58 48.81 -7.43
N GLU A 6 15.87 48.92 -7.14
CA GLU A 6 16.77 47.81 -6.83
C GLU A 6 16.47 47.28 -5.41
N GLN A 7 16.24 45.97 -5.27
CA GLN A 7 16.29 45.27 -3.98
C GLN A 7 17.71 44.70 -3.75
N PRO A 8 18.25 44.78 -2.52
CA PRO A 8 19.58 44.28 -2.18
C PRO A 8 19.66 42.74 -2.11
N PRO A 9 20.83 42.13 -2.32
CA PRO A 9 21.02 40.68 -2.34
C PRO A 9 20.90 40.07 -0.93
N VAL A 10 20.17 38.96 -0.84
CA VAL A 10 20.11 38.10 0.37
C VAL A 10 21.33 37.18 0.35
N VAL A 11 22.18 37.34 1.37
CA VAL A 11 23.38 36.55 1.59
C VAL A 11 23.00 35.16 2.12
N VAL A 12 23.56 34.15 1.46
CA VAL A 12 23.56 32.73 1.83
C VAL A 12 24.37 32.52 3.10
N THR A 13 23.84 31.80 4.08
CA THR A 13 24.63 31.22 5.18
C THR A 13 24.35 29.72 5.27
N ASP A 14 25.37 28.93 4.91
CA ASP A 14 25.47 27.49 5.13
C ASP A 14 25.56 27.16 6.63
N PRO A 15 24.87 26.12 7.13
CA PRO A 15 25.19 25.52 8.42
C PRO A 15 26.46 24.66 8.34
N ALA A 16 27.31 24.84 9.36
CA ALA A 16 28.64 24.26 9.52
C ALA A 16 28.69 22.70 9.58
N PRO A 17 29.82 22.08 9.18
CA PRO A 17 30.04 20.65 9.31
C PRO A 17 30.35 20.27 10.77
N LEU A 18 29.67 19.23 11.26
CA LEU A 18 30.02 18.57 12.52
C LEU A 18 31.15 17.59 12.26
N ASP A 19 32.33 17.96 12.76
CA ASP A 19 33.56 17.19 12.70
C ASP A 19 33.52 16.00 13.69
N THR A 20 34.08 14.90 13.20
CA THR A 20 34.23 13.59 13.84
C THR A 20 35.30 13.62 14.92
N ALA A 21 35.02 13.05 16.09
CA ALA A 21 36.07 12.71 17.07
C ALA A 21 35.84 11.30 17.63
N ASP A 22 36.74 10.41 17.18
CA ASP A 22 37.33 9.27 17.90
C ASP A 22 36.58 8.63 19.08
N VAL A 23 36.07 7.41 18.86
CA VAL A 23 36.08 6.39 19.90
C VAL A 23 36.82 5.16 19.40
N LYS A 24 38.06 5.08 19.91
CA LYS A 24 39.07 4.05 19.73
C LYS A 24 38.55 2.67 20.13
N ALA A 25 38.70 1.71 19.22
CA ALA A 25 38.55 0.28 19.48
C ALA A 25 39.60 -0.20 20.50
N ALA A 26 39.16 -0.96 21.50
CA ALA A 26 40.04 -1.73 22.37
C ALA A 26 39.69 -3.22 22.25
N SER A 27 40.52 -3.95 21.52
CA SER A 27 40.63 -5.41 21.56
C SER A 27 41.29 -5.85 22.87
N ILE A 28 40.76 -6.88 23.53
CA ILE A 28 41.52 -7.74 24.46
C ILE A 28 41.03 -9.20 24.31
N GLU A 29 41.85 -10.03 23.69
CA GLU A 29 42.06 -11.47 24.00
C GLU A 29 43.41 -11.53 24.77
N ALA A 30 43.73 -12.40 25.73
CA ALA A 30 43.16 -13.65 26.23
C ALA A 30 43.56 -13.90 27.72
N ALA A 31 43.00 -15.00 28.28
CA ALA A 31 42.96 -15.59 29.64
C ALA A 31 44.33 -15.86 30.38
N PRO A 32 44.42 -16.61 31.52
CA PRO A 32 43.41 -17.22 32.43
C PRO A 32 43.69 -17.03 33.96
N SER A 33 42.78 -17.49 34.85
CA SER A 33 43.10 -18.28 36.06
C SER A 33 41.94 -18.30 37.07
N SER A 34 41.64 -19.51 37.55
CA SER A 34 40.64 -19.88 38.56
C SER A 34 40.57 -18.98 39.80
N ALA A 35 39.36 -18.57 40.14
CA ALA A 35 38.93 -18.40 41.53
C ALA A 35 37.44 -18.74 41.64
N THR A 36 37.17 -19.88 42.27
CA THR A 36 35.86 -20.34 42.72
C THR A 36 35.18 -19.28 43.58
N LEU A 37 34.01 -18.77 43.19
CA LEU A 37 33.08 -18.12 44.12
C LEU A 37 31.62 -18.29 43.64
N CYS A 38 30.76 -18.59 44.61
CA CYS A 38 29.37 -19.04 44.53
C CYS A 38 28.49 -18.45 43.41
N VAL A 39 27.77 -19.33 42.71
CA VAL A 39 26.57 -19.02 41.92
C VAL A 39 25.46 -18.57 42.87
N PRO A 40 24.88 -17.36 42.75
CA PRO A 40 23.52 -17.13 43.19
C PRO A 40 22.58 -17.67 42.11
N GLU A 41 21.72 -18.56 42.56
CA GLU A 41 20.49 -19.03 41.93
C GLU A 41 19.84 -17.94 41.07
N ALA A 42 19.55 -18.27 39.80
CA ALA A 42 18.74 -17.43 38.95
C ALA A 42 17.40 -17.18 39.66
N ALA A 43 17.15 -15.95 40.07
CA ALA A 43 15.82 -15.53 40.45
C ALA A 43 14.95 -15.68 39.21
N ASP A 44 14.10 -16.71 39.22
CA ASP A 44 12.92 -16.83 38.37
C ASP A 44 12.21 -15.47 38.36
N ILE A 45 12.29 -14.77 37.23
CA ILE A 45 11.37 -13.68 36.96
C ILE A 45 10.05 -14.38 36.61
N PRO A 46 9.00 -14.26 37.43
CA PRO A 46 7.73 -14.84 37.07
C PRO A 46 7.26 -14.16 35.79
N THR A 47 7.17 -14.94 34.71
CA THR A 47 6.43 -14.52 33.53
C THR A 47 5.02 -14.15 34.02
N PRO A 48 4.47 -12.97 33.70
CA PRO A 48 3.11 -12.63 34.13
C PRO A 48 2.17 -13.72 33.61
N ILE A 49 1.59 -14.49 34.52
CA ILE A 49 0.56 -15.46 34.20
C ILE A 49 -0.66 -14.61 33.83
N GLU A 50 -0.93 -14.47 32.52
CA GLU A 50 -2.20 -13.90 32.04
C GLU A 50 -3.34 -14.63 32.76
N GLN A 51 -4.13 -13.87 33.51
CA GLN A 51 -5.20 -14.44 34.31
C GLN A 51 -6.26 -15.07 33.37
N PRO A 52 -6.81 -16.25 33.72
CA PRO A 52 -7.84 -16.91 32.93
C PRO A 52 -9.02 -15.99 32.56
N GLU A 53 -9.41 -15.11 33.48
CA GLU A 53 -10.49 -14.12 33.27
C GLU A 53 -10.15 -13.08 32.19
N GLN A 54 -8.87 -12.67 32.06
CA GLN A 54 -8.42 -11.78 30.99
C GLN A 54 -8.45 -12.48 29.62
N ARG A 55 -8.10 -13.76 29.55
CA ARG A 55 -8.19 -14.55 28.32
C ARG A 55 -9.64 -14.75 27.87
N GLU A 56 -10.53 -15.01 28.81
CA GLU A 56 -11.96 -15.22 28.54
C GLU A 56 -12.64 -13.90 28.09
N GLN A 57 -12.31 -12.76 28.73
CA GLN A 57 -12.79 -11.44 28.29
C GLN A 57 -12.27 -11.06 26.90
N THR A 58 -10.99 -11.31 26.61
CA THR A 58 -10.39 -11.03 25.30
C THR A 58 -11.08 -11.88 24.21
N ALA A 59 -11.32 -13.17 24.47
CA ALA A 59 -11.99 -14.06 23.52
C ALA A 59 -13.45 -13.65 23.24
N ILE A 60 -14.18 -13.17 24.25
CA ILE A 60 -15.55 -12.66 24.09
C ILE A 60 -15.55 -11.38 23.26
N GLU A 61 -14.58 -10.49 23.47
CA GLU A 61 -14.45 -9.24 22.74
C GLU A 61 -14.08 -9.48 21.26
N GLU A 62 -13.14 -10.39 20.98
CA GLU A 62 -12.78 -10.81 19.62
C GLU A 62 -13.97 -11.45 18.88
N SER A 63 -14.78 -12.24 19.57
CA SER A 63 -16.00 -12.85 18.99
C SER A 63 -17.04 -11.78 18.61
N LYS A 64 -17.27 -10.78 19.49
CA LYS A 64 -18.18 -9.66 19.20
C LYS A 64 -17.68 -8.80 18.03
N GLN A 65 -16.38 -8.54 17.98
CA GLN A 65 -15.75 -7.80 16.89
C GLN A 65 -15.90 -8.54 15.55
N SER A 66 -15.68 -9.85 15.52
CA SER A 66 -15.85 -10.68 14.32
C SER A 66 -17.30 -10.67 13.79
N ALA A 67 -18.29 -10.74 14.69
CA ALA A 67 -19.70 -10.63 14.32
C ALA A 67 -20.05 -9.26 13.74
N ALA A 68 -19.54 -8.18 14.35
CA ALA A 68 -19.75 -6.81 13.89
C ALA A 68 -19.12 -6.53 12.51
N VAL A 69 -17.92 -7.07 12.24
CA VAL A 69 -17.29 -7.02 10.91
C VAL A 69 -18.18 -7.72 9.88
N THR A 70 -18.63 -8.94 10.18
CA THR A 70 -19.47 -9.72 9.27
C THR A 70 -20.78 -9.00 8.93
N GLU A 71 -21.46 -8.44 9.93
CA GLU A 71 -22.68 -7.66 9.73
C GLU A 71 -22.44 -6.41 8.87
N THR A 72 -21.38 -5.66 9.17
CA THR A 72 -20.98 -4.45 8.43
C THR A 72 -20.71 -4.77 6.96
N LEU A 73 -19.94 -5.82 6.68
CA LEU A 73 -19.65 -6.26 5.31
C LEU A 73 -20.91 -6.69 4.57
N ASN A 74 -21.80 -7.46 5.21
CA ASN A 74 -23.04 -7.89 4.61
C ASN A 74 -23.92 -6.70 4.22
N ASN A 75 -24.07 -5.73 5.11
CA ASN A 75 -24.84 -4.51 4.83
C ASN A 75 -24.21 -3.70 3.69
N TRP A 76 -22.88 -3.54 3.69
CA TRP A 76 -22.16 -2.86 2.62
C TRP A 76 -22.39 -3.51 1.26
N PHE A 77 -22.18 -4.82 1.14
CA PHE A 77 -22.28 -5.49 -0.16
C PHE A 77 -23.71 -5.75 -0.63
N GLN A 78 -24.72 -5.56 0.25
CA GLN A 78 -26.13 -5.59 -0.15
C GLN A 78 -26.61 -4.23 -0.67
N THR A 79 -26.20 -3.14 -0.03
CA THR A 79 -26.79 -1.81 -0.26
C THR A 79 -25.84 -0.86 -0.99
N PHE A 80 -24.53 -1.05 -0.82
CA PHE A 80 -23.48 -0.08 -1.14
C PHE A 80 -23.78 1.32 -0.59
N ASP A 81 -24.45 1.40 0.56
CA ASP A 81 -24.80 2.66 1.20
C ASP A 81 -23.59 3.26 1.91
N GLN A 82 -22.93 4.18 1.22
CA GLN A 82 -21.70 4.81 1.67
C GLN A 82 -21.88 5.61 2.98
N PRO A 83 -22.95 6.41 3.18
CA PRO A 83 -23.17 7.10 4.45
C PRO A 83 -23.25 6.16 5.65
N THR A 84 -23.97 5.03 5.54
CA THR A 84 -24.10 4.07 6.65
C THR A 84 -22.76 3.44 7.01
N ILE A 85 -21.98 2.98 6.03
CA ILE A 85 -20.70 2.34 6.35
C ILE A 85 -19.67 3.35 6.90
N LEU A 86 -19.66 4.59 6.42
CA LEU A 86 -18.81 5.65 6.97
C LEU A 86 -19.16 5.92 8.44
N ALA A 87 -20.44 6.01 8.78
CA ALA A 87 -20.89 6.21 10.16
C ALA A 87 -20.50 5.02 11.06
N GLN A 88 -20.59 3.79 10.56
CA GLN A 88 -20.14 2.61 11.29
C GLN A 88 -18.64 2.69 11.60
N PHE A 89 -17.81 2.95 10.58
CA PHE A 89 -16.37 3.14 10.75
C PHE A 89 -16.03 4.25 11.76
N GLN A 90 -16.73 5.39 11.72
CA GLN A 90 -16.56 6.49 12.67
C GLN A 90 -16.91 6.08 14.10
N ASN A 91 -18.03 5.37 14.29
CA ASN A 91 -18.42 4.87 15.59
C ASN A 91 -17.32 3.96 16.16
N TYR A 92 -16.82 3.00 15.37
CA TYR A 92 -15.76 2.10 15.82
C TYR A 92 -14.46 2.84 16.15
N ALA A 93 -14.09 3.86 15.39
CA ALA A 93 -12.94 4.70 15.70
C ALA A 93 -13.14 5.52 17.00
N ALA A 94 -14.38 5.98 17.27
CA ALA A 94 -14.71 6.80 18.44
C ALA A 94 -14.90 6.01 19.74
N TYR A 95 -15.21 4.70 19.69
CA TYR A 95 -15.56 3.90 20.87
C TYR A 95 -14.39 3.47 21.78
N THR A 96 -13.15 3.91 21.52
CA THR A 96 -11.99 3.42 22.29
C THR A 96 -11.51 4.37 23.39
N SER A 97 -11.39 3.82 24.59
CA SER A 97 -10.76 4.47 25.74
C SER A 97 -9.26 4.70 25.47
N PRO A 98 -8.61 5.73 26.04
CA PRO A 98 -7.18 6.02 25.83
C PRO A 98 -6.23 4.86 26.18
N SER A 99 -6.67 3.86 26.96
CA SER A 99 -5.92 2.62 27.24
C SER A 99 -6.01 1.56 26.13
N THR A 100 -6.75 1.81 25.06
CA THR A 100 -7.17 0.85 24.02
C THR A 100 -7.00 1.36 22.58
N GLU A 101 -6.27 2.46 22.37
CA GLU A 101 -6.03 3.04 21.03
C GLU A 101 -5.47 2.01 20.01
N SER A 102 -4.71 1.03 20.51
CA SER A 102 -4.21 -0.13 19.75
C SER A 102 -5.32 -1.07 19.24
N SER A 103 -6.40 -1.29 20.02
CA SER A 103 -7.48 -2.19 19.62
C SER A 103 -8.41 -1.58 18.57
N ALA A 104 -8.69 -0.27 18.65
CA ALA A 104 -9.43 0.46 17.61
C ALA A 104 -8.72 0.38 16.27
N LYS A 105 -7.43 0.72 16.27
CA LYS A 105 -6.61 0.71 15.05
C LYS A 105 -6.53 -0.68 14.44
N LYS A 106 -6.38 -1.72 15.28
CA LYS A 106 -6.39 -3.12 14.84
C LYS A 106 -7.74 -3.50 14.20
N PHE A 107 -8.85 -3.11 14.81
CA PHE A 107 -10.19 -3.39 14.29
C PHE A 107 -10.45 -2.71 12.94
N VAL A 108 -10.13 -1.42 12.84
CA VAL A 108 -10.26 -0.65 11.59
C VAL A 108 -9.40 -1.27 10.48
N SER A 109 -8.17 -1.66 10.79
CA SER A 109 -7.29 -2.36 9.84
C SER A 109 -7.88 -3.71 9.38
N GLN A 110 -8.43 -4.50 10.30
CA GLN A 110 -9.11 -5.76 9.96
C GLN A 110 -10.33 -5.53 9.05
N MET A 111 -11.10 -4.48 9.30
CA MET A 111 -12.29 -4.16 8.52
C MET A 111 -11.94 -3.66 7.12
N LEU A 112 -10.88 -2.85 6.98
CA LEU A 112 -10.35 -2.48 5.66
C LEU A 112 -9.91 -3.73 4.89
N ASP A 113 -9.17 -4.63 5.53
CA ASP A 113 -8.70 -5.86 4.90
C ASP A 113 -9.85 -6.76 4.44
N ALA A 114 -10.86 -6.92 5.30
CA ALA A 114 -12.02 -7.74 5.00
C ALA A 114 -12.87 -7.12 3.88
N LEU A 115 -13.01 -5.79 3.83
CA LEU A 115 -13.68 -5.09 2.72
C LEU A 115 -12.97 -5.33 1.39
N VAL A 116 -11.65 -5.19 1.34
CA VAL A 116 -10.88 -5.42 0.10
C VAL A 116 -11.01 -6.87 -0.31
N THR A 117 -10.72 -7.81 0.59
CA THR A 117 -10.73 -9.25 0.30
C THR A 117 -12.10 -9.73 -0.18
N GLU A 118 -13.18 -9.36 0.52
CA GLU A 118 -14.54 -9.76 0.15
C GLU A 118 -15.01 -9.07 -1.14
N SER A 119 -14.56 -7.86 -1.45
CA SER A 119 -14.94 -7.23 -2.72
C SER A 119 -14.41 -8.01 -3.93
N PHE A 120 -13.22 -8.63 -3.81
CA PHE A 120 -12.60 -9.41 -4.88
C PHE A 120 -13.29 -10.75 -5.10
N THR A 121 -13.97 -11.31 -4.08
CA THR A 121 -14.79 -12.52 -4.23
C THR A 121 -16.14 -12.22 -4.90
N ARG A 122 -16.65 -10.99 -4.76
CA ARG A 122 -17.95 -10.55 -5.30
C ARG A 122 -17.90 -9.98 -6.71
N GLY A 123 -16.72 -9.55 -7.16
CA GLY A 123 -16.45 -9.20 -8.55
C GLY A 123 -16.22 -7.71 -8.82
N GLY A 124 -15.95 -7.36 -10.08
CA GLY A 124 -15.40 -6.05 -10.46
C GLY A 124 -16.24 -4.84 -10.06
N GLY A 125 -17.58 -4.96 -10.09
CA GLY A 125 -18.47 -3.89 -9.64
C GLY A 125 -18.41 -3.64 -8.13
N ALA A 126 -18.27 -4.72 -7.33
CA ALA A 126 -18.08 -4.60 -5.89
C ALA A 126 -16.71 -4.00 -5.57
N VAL A 127 -15.66 -4.41 -6.29
CA VAL A 127 -14.31 -3.87 -6.16
C VAL A 127 -14.28 -2.37 -6.42
N ALA A 128 -14.87 -1.90 -7.52
CA ALA A 128 -14.90 -0.47 -7.85
C ALA A 128 -15.64 0.34 -6.77
N ARG A 129 -16.82 -0.11 -6.32
CA ARG A 129 -17.58 0.57 -5.27
C ARG A 129 -16.85 0.60 -3.93
N THR A 130 -16.25 -0.52 -3.53
CA THR A 130 -15.41 -0.57 -2.31
C THR A 130 -14.20 0.35 -2.45
N ALA A 131 -13.56 0.44 -3.61
CA ALA A 131 -12.44 1.35 -3.81
C ALA A 131 -12.85 2.82 -3.67
N MET A 132 -14.04 3.22 -4.13
CA MET A 132 -14.58 4.59 -3.94
C MET A 132 -14.81 4.96 -2.47
N LEU A 133 -15.00 3.98 -1.58
CA LEU A 133 -15.18 4.22 -0.15
C LEU A 133 -13.88 4.70 0.53
N PHE A 134 -12.72 4.26 0.06
CA PHE A 134 -11.43 4.49 0.73
C PHE A 134 -11.03 5.98 0.76
N PRO A 135 -11.10 6.73 -0.35
CA PRO A 135 -10.91 8.17 -0.33
C PRO A 135 -11.82 8.89 0.67
N GLU A 136 -13.04 8.41 0.84
CA GLU A 136 -14.05 9.02 1.69
C GLU A 136 -13.81 8.73 3.16
N LEU A 137 -13.31 7.53 3.50
CA LEU A 137 -12.80 7.20 4.84
C LEU A 137 -11.60 8.09 5.22
N VAL A 138 -10.71 8.37 4.26
CA VAL A 138 -9.55 9.27 4.48
C VAL A 138 -10.01 10.72 4.67
N LYS A 139 -10.87 11.25 3.79
CA LYS A 139 -11.41 12.62 3.90
C LYS A 139 -12.22 12.81 5.19
N GLY A 140 -12.94 11.77 5.62
CA GLY A 140 -13.68 11.74 6.88
C GLY A 140 -12.81 11.57 8.13
N LEU A 141 -11.47 11.53 7.97
CA LEU A 141 -10.48 11.31 9.04
C LEU A 141 -10.73 10.04 9.85
N VAL A 142 -11.36 9.04 9.24
CA VAL A 142 -11.67 7.76 9.89
C VAL A 142 -10.48 6.82 9.82
N VAL A 143 -9.74 6.91 8.72
CA VAL A 143 -8.48 6.19 8.48
C VAL A 143 -7.44 7.17 7.95
N SER A 144 -6.17 6.94 8.23
CA SER A 144 -5.10 7.69 7.59
C SER A 144 -4.80 7.15 6.19
N VAL A 145 -4.11 7.96 5.37
CA VAL A 145 -3.54 7.50 4.10
C VAL A 145 -2.62 6.30 4.32
N ASP A 146 -1.84 6.31 5.40
CA ASP A 146 -0.90 5.24 5.73
C ASP A 146 -1.62 3.93 6.05
N ASP A 147 -2.77 3.98 6.74
CA ASP A 147 -3.58 2.78 7.01
C ASP A 147 -4.10 2.14 5.72
N VAL A 148 -4.51 2.96 4.74
CA VAL A 148 -4.92 2.47 3.42
C VAL A 148 -3.73 1.91 2.64
N GLN A 149 -2.59 2.60 2.63
CA GLN A 149 -1.39 2.10 1.96
C GLN A 149 -0.93 0.76 2.55
N GLU A 150 -0.99 0.60 3.87
CA GLU A 150 -0.62 -0.64 4.54
C GLU A 150 -1.62 -1.76 4.24
N CYS A 151 -2.92 -1.46 4.16
CA CYS A 151 -3.93 -2.40 3.69
C CYS A 151 -3.63 -2.90 2.27
N ILE A 152 -3.35 -1.98 1.33
CA ILE A 152 -2.99 -2.34 -0.05
C ILE A 152 -1.69 -3.16 -0.09
N LYS A 153 -0.64 -2.75 0.63
CA LYS A 153 0.63 -3.50 0.74
C LYS A 153 0.40 -4.93 1.24
N SER A 154 -0.37 -5.07 2.32
CA SER A 154 -0.69 -6.36 2.92
C SER A 154 -1.48 -7.26 1.96
N PHE A 155 -2.44 -6.69 1.24
CA PHE A 155 -3.21 -7.40 0.23
C PHE A 155 -2.32 -7.86 -0.93
N THR A 156 -1.48 -6.96 -1.48
CA THR A 156 -0.53 -7.28 -2.56
C THR A 156 0.37 -8.45 -2.16
N LYS A 157 0.95 -8.42 -0.96
CA LYS A 157 1.82 -9.49 -0.45
C LYS A 157 1.13 -10.85 -0.31
N ARG A 158 -0.17 -10.90 0.01
CA ARG A 158 -0.91 -12.16 0.23
C ARG A 158 -1.58 -12.70 -1.03
N HIS A 159 -2.04 -11.83 -1.92
CA HIS A 159 -2.95 -12.20 -3.01
C HIS A 159 -2.42 -11.92 -4.41
N ILE A 160 -1.41 -11.06 -4.56
CA ILE A 160 -0.89 -10.64 -5.86
C ILE A 160 0.52 -11.16 -6.12
N LEU A 161 1.41 -11.11 -5.12
CA LEU A 161 2.78 -11.60 -5.27
C LEU A 161 2.89 -13.13 -5.27
N PRO A 162 2.16 -13.89 -4.43
CA PRO A 162 2.28 -15.34 -4.41
C PRO A 162 1.65 -15.98 -5.67
N PRO A 163 2.38 -16.81 -6.44
CA PRO A 163 1.84 -17.42 -7.66
C PRO A 163 0.57 -18.25 -7.46
N ALA A 164 0.42 -18.86 -6.28
CA ALA A 164 -0.74 -19.71 -5.96
C ALA A 164 -2.06 -18.93 -5.81
N THR A 165 -2.00 -17.63 -5.51
CA THR A 165 -3.18 -16.77 -5.29
C THR A 165 -3.34 -15.71 -6.37
N ALA A 166 -2.28 -15.43 -7.12
CA ALA A 166 -2.25 -14.50 -8.24
C ALA A 166 -2.97 -15.08 -9.47
N THR A 167 -4.27 -14.85 -9.57
CA THR A 167 -5.04 -15.19 -10.78
C THR A 167 -5.15 -14.00 -11.73
N PRO A 168 -5.37 -14.21 -13.05
CA PRO A 168 -5.67 -13.11 -13.97
C PRO A 168 -6.83 -12.22 -13.49
N GLN A 169 -7.81 -12.83 -12.83
CA GLN A 169 -8.97 -12.12 -12.29
C GLN A 169 -8.60 -11.26 -11.08
N THR A 170 -7.77 -11.77 -10.16
CA THR A 170 -7.27 -11.02 -9.00
C THR A 170 -6.44 -9.83 -9.45
N ASN A 171 -5.54 -10.01 -10.43
CA ASN A 171 -4.72 -8.93 -10.99
C ASN A 171 -5.59 -7.85 -11.65
N LYS A 172 -6.63 -8.26 -12.38
CA LYS A 172 -7.60 -7.32 -12.97
C LYS A 172 -8.32 -6.50 -11.91
N TYR A 173 -8.85 -7.15 -10.87
CA TYR A 173 -9.55 -6.48 -9.78
C TYR A 173 -8.62 -5.57 -8.99
N PHE A 174 -7.37 -5.96 -8.78
CA PHE A 174 -6.37 -5.11 -8.14
C PHE A 174 -6.11 -3.84 -8.94
N GLY A 175 -5.97 -3.94 -10.26
CA GLY A 175 -5.82 -2.76 -11.11
C GLY A 175 -7.03 -1.83 -11.07
N ILE A 176 -8.25 -2.36 -11.07
CA ILE A 176 -9.47 -1.55 -10.89
C ILE A 176 -9.48 -0.87 -9.52
N PHE A 177 -9.25 -1.62 -8.45
CA PHE A 177 -9.24 -1.10 -7.09
C PHE A 177 -8.23 0.05 -6.95
N TYR A 178 -6.98 -0.20 -7.36
CA TYR A 178 -5.92 0.77 -7.28
C TYR A 178 -6.20 1.99 -8.15
N GLY A 179 -6.70 1.80 -9.38
CA GLY A 179 -7.03 2.89 -10.29
C GLY A 179 -8.11 3.83 -9.74
N VAL A 180 -9.14 3.28 -9.08
CA VAL A 180 -10.18 4.09 -8.43
C VAL A 180 -9.64 4.86 -7.23
N VAL A 181 -8.82 4.23 -6.38
CA VAL A 181 -8.20 4.94 -5.24
C VAL A 181 -7.22 6.03 -5.72
N TYR A 182 -6.40 5.71 -6.73
CA TYR A 182 -5.49 6.64 -7.40
C TYR A 182 -6.23 7.89 -7.90
N ALA A 183 -7.40 7.69 -8.51
CA ALA A 183 -8.17 8.75 -9.12
C ALA A 183 -8.50 9.88 -8.12
N ASP A 184 -8.97 9.52 -6.93
CA ASP A 184 -9.35 10.48 -5.90
C ASP A 184 -8.20 10.91 -4.98
N LEU A 185 -7.14 10.11 -4.85
CA LEU A 185 -5.98 10.38 -3.98
C LEU A 185 -4.63 10.29 -4.74
N PRO A 186 -4.45 11.01 -5.86
CA PRO A 186 -3.29 10.82 -6.76
C PRO A 186 -1.94 11.23 -6.13
N SER A 187 -1.96 12.12 -5.14
CA SER A 187 -0.76 12.52 -4.39
C SER A 187 -0.26 11.42 -3.44
N SER A 188 -1.14 10.53 -3.02
CA SER A 188 -0.87 9.51 -1.99
C SER A 188 -0.75 8.10 -2.56
N PHE A 189 -1.41 7.84 -3.69
CA PHE A 189 -1.34 6.57 -4.41
C PHE A 189 -0.86 6.89 -5.80
N SER A 190 0.45 6.89 -6.02
CA SER A 190 1.07 7.27 -7.29
C SER A 190 1.53 6.04 -8.09
N LEU A 191 1.63 6.16 -9.42
CA LEU A 191 2.15 5.06 -10.25
C LEU A 191 3.57 4.58 -9.83
N PRO A 192 4.50 5.45 -9.36
CA PRO A 192 5.76 5.00 -8.74
C PRO A 192 5.57 4.17 -7.47
N PHE A 193 4.59 4.51 -6.62
CA PHE A 193 4.25 3.70 -5.46
C PHE A 193 3.72 2.33 -5.88
N LEU A 194 2.82 2.27 -6.87
CA LEU A 194 2.36 1.00 -7.46
C LEU A 194 3.51 0.16 -8.00
N GLN A 195 4.44 0.77 -8.74
CA GLN A 195 5.61 0.07 -9.28
C GLN A 195 6.41 -0.57 -8.15
N THR A 196 6.66 0.15 -7.06
CA THR A 196 7.41 -0.37 -5.90
C THR A 196 6.70 -1.56 -5.25
N LEU A 197 5.36 -1.55 -5.18
CA LEU A 197 4.59 -2.69 -4.67
C LEU A 197 4.71 -3.94 -5.55
N LEU A 198 4.86 -3.74 -6.87
CA LEU A 198 4.85 -4.80 -7.86
C LEU A 198 6.24 -5.18 -8.38
N THR A 199 7.31 -4.49 -7.94
CA THR A 199 8.70 -4.81 -8.30
C THR A 199 9.02 -6.31 -8.18
N PRO A 200 8.59 -7.04 -7.12
CA PRO A 200 8.87 -8.48 -7.02
C PRO A 200 8.30 -9.32 -8.18
N LEU A 201 7.23 -8.86 -8.84
CA LEU A 201 6.69 -9.53 -10.03
C LEU A 201 7.62 -9.38 -11.24
N THR A 202 8.26 -8.21 -11.36
CA THR A 202 9.20 -7.93 -12.47
C THR A 202 10.51 -8.71 -12.34
N GLU A 203 10.86 -9.12 -11.13
CA GLU A 203 12.09 -9.87 -10.85
C GLU A 203 11.91 -11.37 -11.11
N SER A 204 10.66 -11.88 -11.10
CA SER A 204 10.36 -13.29 -11.37
C SER A 204 10.84 -13.74 -12.76
N ASP A 205 11.43 -14.94 -12.86
CA ASP A 205 12.04 -15.46 -14.09
C ASP A 205 11.05 -16.09 -15.07
N ASP A 206 9.77 -16.15 -14.72
CA ASP A 206 8.74 -16.83 -15.51
C ASP A 206 8.29 -16.04 -16.75
N GLY A 207 8.80 -14.82 -16.95
CA GLY A 207 8.37 -13.97 -18.07
C GLY A 207 6.90 -13.53 -17.94
N ASP A 208 6.35 -13.60 -16.73
CA ASP A 208 4.97 -13.20 -16.48
C ASP A 208 4.84 -11.67 -16.54
N LEU A 209 4.14 -11.20 -17.58
CA LEU A 209 3.80 -9.79 -17.77
C LEU A 209 2.60 -9.36 -16.89
N SER A 210 2.40 -10.00 -15.73
CA SER A 210 1.33 -9.69 -14.78
C SER A 210 1.37 -8.24 -14.30
N ILE A 211 2.55 -7.63 -14.16
CA ILE A 211 2.66 -6.20 -13.85
C ILE A 211 2.00 -5.34 -14.93
N LEU A 212 2.19 -5.67 -16.20
CA LEU A 212 1.61 -4.94 -17.32
C LEU A 212 0.10 -5.14 -17.40
N LYS A 213 -0.40 -6.33 -17.04
CA LYS A 213 -1.84 -6.59 -16.91
C LYS A 213 -2.46 -5.75 -15.79
N ILE A 214 -1.77 -5.60 -14.65
CA ILE A 214 -2.26 -4.73 -13.57
C ILE A 214 -2.21 -3.27 -14.03
N LEU A 215 -1.08 -2.84 -14.60
CA LEU A 215 -0.88 -1.47 -15.05
C LEU A 215 -1.90 -1.06 -16.12
N SER A 216 -2.21 -1.93 -17.09
CA SER A 216 -3.25 -1.63 -18.08
C SER A 216 -4.62 -1.43 -17.46
N GLN A 217 -4.96 -2.19 -16.41
CA GLN A 217 -6.23 -2.04 -15.72
C GLN A 217 -6.26 -0.77 -14.87
N VAL A 218 -5.15 -0.35 -14.26
CA VAL A 218 -5.04 0.95 -13.58
C VAL A 218 -5.21 2.08 -14.56
N LEU A 219 -4.45 2.09 -15.66
CA LEU A 219 -4.50 3.13 -16.68
C LEU A 219 -5.87 3.19 -17.37
N GLY A 220 -6.46 2.05 -17.71
CA GLY A 220 -7.81 1.97 -18.26
C GLY A 220 -8.88 2.46 -17.28
N THR A 221 -8.72 2.21 -15.98
CA THR A 221 -9.62 2.77 -14.96
C THR A 221 -9.53 4.29 -14.92
N VAL A 222 -8.31 4.85 -14.93
CA VAL A 222 -8.08 6.30 -15.00
C VAL A 222 -8.66 6.90 -16.27
N GLN A 223 -8.51 6.24 -17.42
CA GLN A 223 -9.10 6.63 -18.70
C GLN A 223 -10.62 6.69 -18.63
N VAL A 224 -11.27 5.66 -18.05
CA VAL A 224 -12.72 5.64 -17.89
C VAL A 224 -13.21 6.76 -16.96
N MET A 225 -12.46 7.08 -15.91
CA MET A 225 -12.86 8.10 -14.93
C MET A 225 -12.62 9.54 -15.42
N TYR A 226 -11.55 9.79 -16.19
CA TYR A 226 -11.14 11.16 -16.53
C TYR A 226 -10.89 11.43 -18.03
N GLY A 227 -10.99 10.41 -18.87
CA GLY A 227 -10.71 10.50 -20.30
C GLY A 227 -9.23 10.49 -20.66
N ASP A 228 -8.98 10.45 -21.98
CA ASP A 228 -7.65 10.27 -22.57
C ASP A 228 -6.67 11.41 -22.24
N GLU A 229 -7.13 12.66 -22.25
CA GLU A 229 -6.27 13.82 -21.99
C GLU A 229 -5.65 13.76 -20.60
N LYS A 230 -6.44 13.39 -19.59
CA LYS A 230 -5.97 13.26 -18.22
C LYS A 230 -5.06 12.03 -18.06
N LEU A 231 -5.40 10.91 -18.70
CA LEU A 231 -4.56 9.71 -18.72
C LEU A 231 -3.16 10.03 -19.30
N VAL A 232 -3.09 10.77 -20.41
CA VAL A 232 -1.82 11.21 -21.02
C VAL A 232 -1.00 12.06 -20.05
N SER A 233 -1.62 12.99 -19.32
CA SER A 233 -0.93 13.80 -18.30
C SER A 233 -0.37 12.93 -17.18
N VAL A 234 -1.21 12.04 -16.64
CA VAL A 234 -0.84 11.10 -15.56
C VAL A 234 0.32 10.21 -15.97
N TYR A 235 0.29 9.68 -17.19
CA TYR A 235 1.35 8.81 -17.69
C TYR A 235 2.66 9.57 -17.95
N LYS A 236 2.60 10.83 -18.40
CA LYS A 236 3.80 11.69 -18.49
C LYS A 236 4.43 11.95 -17.13
N GLU A 237 3.62 12.20 -16.10
CA GLU A 237 4.10 12.41 -14.73
C GLU A 237 4.74 11.13 -14.14
N PHE A 238 4.26 9.95 -14.53
CA PHE A 238 4.88 8.68 -14.14
C PHE A 238 6.31 8.54 -14.68
N GLY A 239 6.59 9.06 -15.88
CA GLY A 239 7.95 9.15 -16.43
C GLY A 239 8.64 7.82 -16.73
N CYS A 240 7.92 6.69 -16.66
CA CYS A 240 8.46 5.35 -16.85
C CYS A 240 7.93 4.73 -18.15
N PRO A 241 8.77 4.56 -19.19
CA PRO A 241 8.36 3.98 -20.47
C PRO A 241 7.88 2.53 -20.32
N LEU A 242 6.79 2.12 -20.98
CA LEU A 242 6.27 0.76 -20.81
C LEU A 242 7.30 -0.32 -21.15
N LYS A 243 8.16 -0.06 -22.14
CA LYS A 243 9.26 -0.97 -22.53
C LYS A 243 10.19 -1.37 -21.37
N SER A 244 10.28 -0.59 -20.28
CA SER A 244 11.11 -0.95 -19.12
C SER A 244 10.57 -2.17 -18.36
N PHE A 245 9.31 -2.56 -18.56
CA PHE A 245 8.72 -3.74 -17.93
C PHE A 245 9.01 -5.04 -18.70
N TRP A 246 9.60 -4.98 -19.90
CA TRP A 246 10.05 -6.16 -20.63
C TRP A 246 11.52 -6.46 -20.28
N LYS A 247 11.80 -7.67 -19.76
CA LYS A 247 13.17 -8.16 -19.62
C LYS A 247 13.78 -8.32 -21.02
N VAL A 248 14.69 -7.42 -21.38
CA VAL A 248 15.35 -7.34 -22.71
C VAL A 248 16.05 -8.65 -23.10
N GLU A 249 16.43 -9.49 -22.14
CA GLU A 249 17.07 -10.79 -22.40
C GLU A 249 16.15 -11.84 -23.04
N LYS A 250 14.82 -11.73 -22.90
CA LYS A 250 13.84 -12.65 -23.53
C LYS A 250 13.18 -12.09 -24.80
N ALA A 251 13.22 -10.77 -25.01
CA ALA A 251 12.69 -10.16 -26.22
C ALA A 251 13.81 -10.07 -27.27
N GLY A 252 13.84 -11.05 -28.17
CA GLY A 252 14.82 -11.09 -29.24
C GLY A 252 14.78 -9.79 -30.05
N LYS A 253 15.89 -9.04 -30.11
CA LYS A 253 16.04 -7.80 -30.90
C LYS A 253 15.07 -6.66 -30.50
N LYS A 254 15.64 -5.48 -30.33
CA LYS A 254 14.94 -4.22 -29.97
C LYS A 254 13.61 -3.96 -30.71
N GLY A 255 13.48 -4.37 -31.98
CA GLY A 255 12.25 -4.19 -32.76
C GLY A 255 11.05 -5.02 -32.29
N GLU A 256 11.26 -6.20 -31.68
CA GLU A 256 10.16 -7.04 -31.17
C GLU A 256 9.53 -6.42 -29.90
N VAL A 257 10.31 -5.67 -29.11
CA VAL A 257 9.79 -4.96 -27.92
C VAL A 257 8.90 -3.80 -28.32
N ASP A 258 9.34 -3.00 -29.30
CA ASP A 258 8.58 -1.84 -29.76
C ASP A 258 7.21 -2.28 -30.34
N GLU A 259 7.17 -3.36 -31.14
CA GLU A 259 5.93 -3.94 -31.64
C GLU A 259 5.05 -4.54 -30.52
N ALA A 260 5.66 -5.22 -29.54
CA ALA A 260 4.93 -5.76 -28.40
C ALA A 260 4.27 -4.66 -27.54
N VAL A 261 4.94 -3.51 -27.36
CA VAL A 261 4.39 -2.35 -26.65
C VAL A 261 3.18 -1.77 -27.40
N LEU A 262 3.29 -1.62 -28.72
CA LEU A 262 2.17 -1.12 -29.54
C LEU A 262 0.96 -2.07 -29.49
N ASN A 263 1.19 -3.37 -29.68
CA ASN A 263 0.15 -4.40 -29.58
C ASN A 263 -0.50 -4.44 -28.19
N PHE A 264 0.29 -4.22 -27.13
CA PHE A 264 -0.22 -4.13 -25.77
C PHE A 264 -1.13 -2.91 -25.58
N LEU A 265 -0.71 -1.74 -26.06
CA LEU A 265 -1.51 -0.51 -25.97
C LEU A 265 -2.82 -0.63 -26.74
N GLU A 266 -2.79 -1.16 -27.96
CA GLU A 266 -3.99 -1.41 -28.76
C GLU A 266 -4.91 -2.44 -28.09
N GLY A 267 -4.36 -3.57 -27.65
CA GLY A 267 -5.14 -4.61 -26.96
C GLY A 267 -5.75 -4.15 -25.63
N ALA A 268 -5.19 -3.12 -25.00
CA ALA A 268 -5.69 -2.52 -23.77
C ALA A 268 -6.58 -1.28 -24.00
N SER A 269 -6.80 -0.86 -25.26
CA SER A 269 -7.50 0.39 -25.62
C SER A 269 -6.86 1.65 -25.02
N LEU A 270 -5.51 1.66 -24.97
CA LEU A 270 -4.67 2.74 -24.46
C LEU A 270 -3.86 3.41 -25.58
N GLU A 271 -4.40 3.47 -26.79
CA GLU A 271 -3.73 4.00 -27.99
C GLU A 271 -3.34 5.47 -27.84
N CYS A 272 -4.03 6.22 -26.97
CA CYS A 272 -3.68 7.60 -26.62
C CYS A 272 -2.28 7.73 -26.01
N LEU A 273 -1.68 6.64 -25.51
CA LEU A 273 -0.32 6.60 -24.94
C LEU A 273 0.77 6.22 -25.94
N VAL A 274 0.41 5.84 -27.19
CA VAL A 274 1.37 5.46 -28.24
C VAL A 274 2.43 6.56 -28.50
N PRO A 275 2.09 7.86 -28.57
CA PRO A 275 3.08 8.92 -28.81
C PRO A 275 4.13 9.09 -27.70
N LEU A 276 4.00 8.39 -26.57
CA LEU A 276 4.86 8.51 -25.39
C LEU A 276 5.82 7.34 -25.19
N GLN A 277 5.85 6.36 -26.12
CA GLN A 277 6.65 5.14 -26.00
C GLN A 277 8.08 5.30 -26.54
#